data_AF-A0A2P7TUI5-F1
#
_entry.id   AF-A0A2P7TUI5-F1
#
_cell.length_a   1.000
_cell.length_b   1.000
_cell.length_c   1.000
_cell.angle_alpha   90.00
_cell.angle_beta   90.00
_cell.angle_gamma   90.00
#
_symmetry.space_group_name_H-M   'P 1'
#
loop_
_entity.id
_entity.type
_entity.pdbx_description
1 polymer ?
#
loop_
_entity_poly.entity_id
_entity_poly.type
_entity_poly.pdbx_seq_one_letter_code
_entity_poly.pdbx_strand_id
1 'polypeptide(L)'
;MQQIYYQEEIDKILDQYLAGKLSAEEVRLLHAKLQKGELNFLPEEEWEHIVLPPDVLHPSTHAEKMSGSVLYASAGNDFEWTENRYQKYRWANSRYVVVTALLLGLLLLLPFAHLLLSLGKEQNLVSRYFSPHDILPVERSFTNPEAENLWHAAILKYRAGNYGASVASLNQLFVYQLPDAYIDHLYMGICHIGNAQPREALHHLNMAANTAPADAAIKNLVNWYISLAYIQSGNAKEAKPMLEQLSATLNFVYHTRAAKLLSEL
;
A
#
# COMPACT_ATOMS: atom_id res chain seq x y z
N MET A 1 -2.24 -15.87 22.70
CA MET A 1 -2.93 -17.17 22.53
C MET A 1 -3.88 -17.17 21.33
N GLN A 2 -4.83 -16.23 21.22
CA GLN A 2 -5.82 -16.21 20.12
C GLN A 2 -5.21 -16.07 18.71
N GLN A 3 -4.13 -15.31 18.57
CA GLN A 3 -3.43 -15.11 17.29
C GLN A 3 -2.65 -16.34 16.82
N ILE A 4 -2.18 -17.18 17.76
CA ILE A 4 -1.46 -18.42 17.45
C ILE A 4 -2.48 -19.48 16.97
N TYR A 5 -3.63 -19.56 17.66
CA TYR A 5 -4.74 -20.45 17.28
C TYR A 5 -5.31 -20.12 15.89
N TYR A 6 -5.40 -18.83 15.55
CA TYR A 6 -5.86 -18.41 14.22
C TYR A 6 -4.90 -18.82 13.10
N GLN A 7 -3.58 -18.76 13.36
CA GLN A 7 -2.57 -19.14 12.39
C GLN A 7 -2.61 -20.65 12.09
N GLU A 8 -2.70 -21.47 13.13
CA GLU A 8 -2.76 -22.93 13.01
C GLU A 8 -4.01 -23.43 12.25
N GLU A 9 -5.17 -22.80 12.47
CA GLU A 9 -6.40 -23.18 11.75
C GLU A 9 -6.40 -22.75 10.28
N ILE A 10 -5.75 -21.62 9.94
CA ILE A 10 -5.56 -21.23 8.54
C ILE A 10 -4.67 -22.24 7.81
N ASP A 11 -3.59 -22.66 8.44
CA ASP A 11 -2.64 -23.60 7.84
C ASP A 11 -3.34 -24.95 7.54
N LYS A 12 -4.20 -25.41 8.45
CA LYS A 12 -5.01 -26.63 8.24
C LYS A 12 -6.02 -26.52 7.09
N ILE A 13 -6.67 -25.37 6.92
CA ILE A 13 -7.60 -25.12 5.81
C ILE A 13 -6.82 -25.09 4.48
N LEU A 14 -5.64 -24.48 4.46
CA LEU A 14 -4.78 -24.41 3.28
C LEU A 14 -4.26 -25.79 2.88
N ASP A 15 -3.85 -26.62 3.84
CA ASP A 15 -3.40 -27.99 3.57
C ASP A 15 -4.52 -28.86 2.96
N GLN A 16 -5.77 -28.70 3.44
CA GLN A 16 -6.92 -29.41 2.87
C GLN A 16 -7.29 -28.93 1.46
N TYR A 17 -7.10 -27.64 1.17
CA TYR A 17 -7.25 -27.09 -0.17
C TYR A 17 -6.17 -27.61 -1.13
N LEU A 18 -4.91 -27.62 -0.70
CA LEU A 18 -3.79 -28.16 -1.47
C LEU A 18 -3.93 -29.66 -1.71
N ALA A 19 -4.55 -30.39 -0.79
CA ALA A 19 -4.90 -31.81 -0.94
C ALA A 19 -6.13 -32.05 -1.84
N GLY A 20 -6.76 -31.00 -2.38
CA GLY A 20 -7.94 -31.08 -3.25
C GLY A 20 -9.23 -31.50 -2.53
N LYS A 21 -9.25 -31.47 -1.20
CA LYS A 21 -10.41 -31.85 -0.37
C LYS A 21 -11.40 -30.69 -0.16
N LEU A 22 -10.96 -29.47 -0.44
CA LEU A 22 -11.78 -28.26 -0.37
C LEU A 22 -11.75 -27.53 -1.71
N SER A 23 -12.90 -27.00 -2.12
CA SER A 23 -13.02 -26.06 -3.23
C SER A 23 -12.66 -24.64 -2.79
N ALA A 24 -12.35 -23.77 -3.76
CA ALA A 24 -12.00 -22.38 -3.49
C ALA A 24 -13.14 -21.59 -2.81
N GLU A 25 -14.39 -21.97 -3.05
CA GLU A 25 -15.55 -21.33 -2.43
C GLU A 25 -15.70 -21.74 -0.96
N GLU A 26 -15.41 -23.01 -0.64
CA GLU A 26 -15.42 -23.53 0.74
C GLU A 26 -14.30 -22.92 1.58
N VAL A 27 -13.10 -22.73 1.01
CA VAL A 27 -11.98 -22.03 1.68
C VAL A 27 -12.37 -20.59 2.03
N ARG A 28 -13.03 -19.88 1.10
CA ARG A 28 -13.47 -18.50 1.33
C ARG A 28 -14.52 -18.42 2.44
N LEU A 29 -15.45 -19.36 2.48
CA LEU A 29 -16.50 -19.45 3.50
C LEU A 29 -15.90 -19.80 4.88
N LEU A 30 -14.96 -20.74 4.94
CA LEU A 30 -14.25 -21.13 6.15
C LEU A 30 -13.40 -19.98 6.70
N HIS A 31 -12.65 -19.27 5.84
CA HIS A 31 -11.87 -18.09 6.25
C HIS A 31 -12.75 -16.98 6.81
N ALA A 32 -13.92 -16.73 6.19
CA ALA A 32 -14.89 -15.74 6.66
C ALA A 32 -15.52 -16.13 8.02
N LYS A 33 -15.74 -17.42 8.26
CA LYS A 33 -16.23 -17.94 9.55
C LYS A 33 -15.14 -17.88 10.63
N LEU A 34 -13.88 -18.16 10.27
CA LEU A 34 -12.72 -18.06 11.15
C LEU A 34 -12.51 -16.63 11.66
N GLN A 35 -12.67 -15.63 10.77
CA GLN A 35 -12.61 -14.21 11.14
C GLN A 35 -13.74 -13.77 12.08
N LYS A 36 -14.88 -14.46 12.05
CA LYS A 36 -16.05 -14.19 12.91
C LYS A 36 -16.03 -14.95 14.23
N GLY A 37 -15.08 -15.86 14.44
CA GLY A 37 -14.97 -16.65 15.66
C GLY A 37 -16.03 -17.76 15.81
N GLU A 38 -16.73 -18.09 14.73
CA GLU A 38 -17.78 -19.12 14.70
C GLU A 38 -17.19 -20.46 14.23
N LEU A 39 -16.41 -21.12 15.09
CA LEU A 39 -15.93 -22.48 14.85
C LEU A 39 -16.66 -23.46 15.78
N ASN A 40 -17.74 -24.05 15.29
CA ASN A 40 -18.20 -25.37 15.74
C ASN A 40 -17.86 -26.35 14.63
N PHE A 41 -16.72 -27.05 14.75
CA PHE A 41 -16.46 -28.21 13.91
C PHE A 41 -17.45 -29.30 14.32
N LEU A 42 -18.26 -29.79 13.37
CA LEU A 42 -19.06 -30.99 13.63
C LEU A 42 -18.10 -32.17 13.81
N PRO A 43 -18.20 -32.93 14.92
CA PRO A 43 -17.30 -34.04 15.21
C PRO A 43 -17.38 -35.11 14.12
N GLU A 44 -16.28 -35.81 13.90
CA GLU A 44 -16.11 -36.81 12.82
C GLU A 44 -17.19 -37.91 12.84
N GLU A 45 -17.76 -38.18 14.02
CA GLU A 45 -18.88 -39.12 14.24
C GLU A 45 -20.22 -38.68 13.60
N GLU A 46 -20.43 -37.37 13.38
CA GLU A 46 -21.63 -36.89 12.68
C GLU A 46 -21.53 -37.02 11.16
N TRP A 47 -20.32 -37.20 10.60
CA TRP A 47 -20.12 -37.39 9.16
C TRP A 47 -20.61 -38.75 8.68
N GLU A 48 -20.50 -39.79 9.52
CA GLU A 48 -20.98 -41.14 9.20
C GLU A 48 -22.51 -41.26 9.21
N HIS A 49 -23.21 -40.29 9.81
CA HIS A 49 -24.67 -40.26 9.90
C HIS A 49 -25.35 -39.27 8.94
N ILE A 50 -24.59 -38.64 8.04
CA ILE A 50 -25.17 -37.80 6.98
C ILE A 50 -25.85 -38.72 5.95
N VAL A 51 -27.11 -39.06 6.22
CA VAL A 51 -28.00 -39.65 5.22
C VAL A 51 -28.33 -38.53 4.24
N LEU A 52 -27.71 -38.59 3.06
CA LEU A 52 -28.03 -37.66 1.97
C LEU A 52 -29.53 -37.75 1.67
N PRO A 53 -30.22 -36.60 1.47
CA PRO A 53 -31.62 -36.60 1.10
C PRO A 53 -31.84 -37.49 -0.13
N PRO A 54 -32.95 -38.24 -0.23
CA PRO A 54 -33.23 -39.14 -1.36
C PRO A 54 -33.06 -38.47 -2.73
N ASP A 55 -33.37 -37.18 -2.79
CA ASP A 55 -33.31 -36.31 -3.97
C ASP A 55 -31.88 -36.12 -4.52
N VAL A 56 -30.85 -36.34 -3.69
CA VAL A 56 -29.44 -36.28 -4.08
C VAL A 56 -28.97 -37.61 -4.66
N LEU A 57 -29.50 -38.73 -4.16
CA LEU A 57 -29.15 -40.08 -4.63
C LEU A 57 -29.90 -40.47 -5.91
N HIS A 58 -31.11 -39.94 -6.09
CA HIS A 58 -31.90 -40.09 -7.30
C HIS A 58 -32.28 -38.70 -7.83
N PRO A 59 -31.41 -38.07 -8.64
CA PRO A 59 -31.72 -36.76 -9.20
C PRO A 59 -32.95 -36.90 -10.10
N SER A 60 -34.09 -36.45 -9.58
CA SER A 60 -35.34 -36.42 -10.34
C SER A 60 -35.14 -35.59 -11.61
N THR A 61 -35.47 -36.18 -12.75
CA THR A 61 -35.38 -35.47 -14.01
C THR A 61 -36.37 -34.31 -14.02
N HIS A 62 -36.08 -33.25 -14.78
CA HIS A 62 -36.95 -32.06 -14.87
C HIS A 62 -38.41 -32.43 -15.23
N ALA A 63 -38.62 -33.55 -15.93
CA ALA A 63 -39.94 -34.08 -16.26
C ALA A 63 -40.70 -34.65 -15.04
N GLU A 64 -40.02 -35.34 -14.12
CA GLU A 64 -40.64 -35.86 -12.88
C GLU A 64 -40.97 -34.75 -11.88
N LYS A 65 -40.11 -33.73 -11.77
CA LYS A 65 -40.39 -32.54 -10.93
C LYS A 65 -41.66 -31.81 -11.38
N MET A 66 -41.92 -31.75 -12.69
CA MET A 66 -43.15 -31.14 -13.20
C MET A 66 -44.39 -31.99 -12.95
N SER A 67 -44.28 -33.32 -12.99
CA SER A 67 -45.42 -34.21 -12.72
C SER A 67 -45.87 -34.17 -11.24
N GLY A 68 -44.95 -33.94 -10.30
CA GLY A 68 -45.27 -33.80 -8.87
C GLY A 68 -45.92 -32.46 -8.49
N SER A 69 -45.61 -31.37 -9.21
CA SER A 69 -46.20 -30.04 -8.93
C SER A 69 -47.67 -29.90 -9.32
N VAL A 70 -48.23 -30.85 -10.08
CA VAL A 70 -49.65 -30.84 -10.46
C VAL A 70 -50.56 -31.26 -9.28
N LEU A 71 -50.03 -31.96 -8.27
CA LEU A 71 -50.82 -32.48 -7.16
C LEU A 71 -50.95 -31.53 -5.95
N TYR A 72 -50.19 -30.43 -5.89
CA TYR A 72 -50.30 -29.41 -4.83
C TYR A 72 -51.09 -28.16 -5.25
N ALA A 73 -51.62 -28.12 -6.47
CA ALA A 73 -52.42 -26.98 -6.96
C ALA A 73 -53.85 -26.93 -6.39
N SER A 74 -54.23 -27.79 -5.44
CA SER A 74 -55.58 -27.80 -4.84
C SER A 74 -55.63 -27.64 -3.31
N ALA A 75 -54.52 -27.27 -2.65
CA ALA A 75 -54.54 -26.87 -1.24
C ALA A 75 -54.41 -25.34 -1.16
N GLY A 76 -55.36 -24.71 -0.49
CA GLY A 76 -55.69 -23.28 -0.57
C GLY A 76 -54.51 -22.33 -0.38
N ASN A 77 -54.39 -21.39 -1.30
CA ASN A 77 -53.57 -20.19 -1.13
C ASN A 77 -54.43 -19.09 -0.50
N ASP A 78 -54.48 -19.08 0.82
CA ASP A 78 -54.96 -17.94 1.61
C ASP A 78 -53.81 -16.91 1.78
N PHE A 79 -53.02 -16.71 0.72
CA PHE A 79 -51.96 -15.72 0.71
C PHE A 79 -52.57 -14.38 0.29
N GLU A 80 -53.02 -13.59 1.28
CA GLU A 80 -53.37 -12.19 1.05
C GLU A 80 -52.12 -11.44 0.57
N TRP A 81 -52.16 -11.07 -0.71
CA TRP A 81 -51.24 -10.08 -1.26
C TRP A 81 -51.44 -8.77 -0.52
N THR A 82 -50.57 -8.45 0.43
CA THR A 82 -50.34 -7.03 0.72
C THR A 82 -49.68 -6.49 -0.54
N GLU A 83 -50.41 -5.65 -1.29
CA GLU A 83 -49.83 -4.85 -2.36
C GLU A 83 -48.70 -4.03 -1.74
N ASN A 84 -47.47 -4.56 -1.83
CA ASN A 84 -46.29 -3.81 -1.48
C ASN A 84 -46.11 -2.79 -2.60
N ARG A 85 -46.81 -1.67 -2.46
CA ARG A 85 -46.69 -0.49 -3.31
C ARG A 85 -45.24 -0.03 -3.20
N TYR A 86 -44.38 -0.56 -4.07
CA TYR A 86 -43.23 0.16 -4.58
C TYR A 86 -43.80 1.45 -5.15
N GLN A 87 -43.88 2.48 -4.30
CA GLN A 87 -44.12 3.83 -4.76
C GLN A 87 -42.95 4.13 -5.70
N LYS A 88 -43.18 3.96 -7.00
CA LYS A 88 -42.34 4.55 -8.04
C LYS A 88 -42.22 6.01 -7.65
N TYR A 89 -41.05 6.42 -7.19
CA TYR A 89 -40.72 7.80 -6.88
C TYR A 89 -40.87 8.63 -8.17
N ARG A 90 -42.11 9.04 -8.48
CA ARG A 90 -42.49 9.88 -9.64
C ARG A 90 -41.86 11.27 -9.57
N TRP A 91 -41.22 11.61 -8.46
CA TRP A 91 -40.48 12.85 -8.26
C TRP A 91 -39.02 12.80 -8.74
N ALA A 92 -38.51 11.63 -9.13
CA ALA A 92 -37.18 11.47 -9.72
C ALA A 92 -37.06 12.02 -11.15
N ASN A 93 -38.16 12.47 -11.77
CA ASN A 93 -38.16 13.20 -13.06
C ASN A 93 -38.05 14.72 -12.92
N SER A 94 -37.73 15.21 -11.73
CA SER A 94 -37.48 16.63 -11.51
C SER A 94 -36.12 17.00 -12.11
N ARG A 95 -36.10 17.95 -13.06
CA ARG A 95 -34.87 18.56 -13.61
C ARG A 95 -33.87 19.02 -12.54
N TYR A 96 -34.34 19.24 -11.32
CA TYR A 96 -33.52 19.61 -10.18
C TYR A 96 -32.69 18.47 -9.61
N VAL A 97 -33.08 17.20 -9.77
CA VAL A 97 -32.31 16.03 -9.30
C VAL A 97 -30.99 15.89 -10.05
N VAL A 98 -30.99 16.17 -11.36
CA VAL A 98 -29.75 16.16 -12.16
C VAL A 98 -28.82 17.29 -11.74
N VAL A 99 -29.37 18.49 -11.47
CA VAL A 99 -28.58 19.66 -11.04
C VAL A 99 -28.00 19.46 -9.64
N THR A 100 -28.78 18.91 -8.71
CA THR A 100 -28.27 18.63 -7.36
C THR A 100 -27.22 17.53 -7.35
N ALA A 101 -27.38 16.48 -8.18
CA ALA A 101 -26.37 15.44 -8.34
C ALA A 101 -25.06 15.98 -8.93
N LEU A 102 -25.12 16.89 -9.91
CA LEU A 102 -23.94 17.56 -10.47
C LEU A 102 -23.24 18.46 -9.45
N LEU A 103 -24.01 19.23 -8.66
CA LEU A 103 -23.44 20.08 -7.61
C LEU A 103 -22.80 19.27 -6.49
N LEU A 104 -23.44 18.17 -6.05
CA LEU A 104 -22.86 17.25 -5.07
C LEU A 104 -21.62 16.54 -5.63
N GLY A 105 -21.63 16.14 -6.90
CA GLY A 105 -20.47 15.59 -7.58
C GLY A 105 -19.30 16.58 -7.63
N LEU A 106 -19.56 17.84 -7.98
CA LEU A 106 -18.55 18.89 -7.99
C LEU A 106 -18.00 19.18 -6.58
N LEU A 107 -18.89 19.23 -5.58
CA LEU A 107 -18.51 19.43 -4.18
C LEU A 107 -17.60 18.31 -3.67
N LEU A 108 -17.88 17.05 -4.04
CA LEU A 108 -17.07 15.89 -3.69
C LEU A 108 -15.70 15.88 -4.39
N LEU A 109 -15.57 16.55 -5.55
CA LEU A 109 -14.31 16.64 -6.28
C LEU A 109 -13.37 17.74 -5.76
N LEU A 110 -13.88 18.74 -5.03
CA LEU A 110 -13.07 19.82 -4.44
C LEU A 110 -11.88 19.35 -3.60
N PRO A 111 -12.01 18.39 -2.64
CA PRO A 111 -10.86 17.92 -1.87
C PRO A 111 -9.81 17.22 -2.74
N PHE A 112 -10.23 16.51 -3.79
CA PHE A 112 -9.32 15.83 -4.71
C PHE A 112 -8.58 16.83 -5.62
N ALA A 113 -9.28 17.85 -6.10
CA ALA A 113 -8.68 18.95 -6.85
C ALA A 113 -7.67 19.73 -6.00
N HIS A 114 -8.01 20.03 -4.74
CA HIS A 114 -7.10 20.69 -3.80
C HIS A 114 -5.84 19.85 -3.54
N LEU A 115 -5.99 18.53 -3.36
CA LEU A 115 -4.86 17.60 -3.23
C LEU A 115 -3.94 17.66 -4.46
N LEU A 116 -4.51 17.59 -5.67
CA LEU A 116 -3.76 17.62 -6.93
C LEU A 116 -3.02 18.95 -7.16
N LEU A 117 -3.67 20.09 -6.87
CA LEU A 117 -3.06 21.42 -6.99
C LEU A 117 -1.94 21.64 -5.95
N SER A 118 -2.12 21.14 -4.73
CA SER A 118 -1.11 21.21 -3.67
C SER A 118 0.16 20.44 -4.01
N LEU A 119 0.03 19.26 -4.64
CA LEU A 119 1.17 18.44 -5.04
C LEU A 119 2.05 19.15 -6.08
N GLY A 120 1.46 19.88 -7.03
CA GLY A 120 2.21 20.57 -8.09
C GLY A 120 3.06 21.75 -7.61
N LYS A 121 2.57 22.51 -6.62
CA LYS A 121 3.30 23.66 -6.05
C LYS A 121 4.57 23.23 -5.32
N GLU A 122 4.47 22.21 -4.47
CA GLU A 122 5.60 21.73 -3.67
C GLU A 122 6.64 20.96 -4.50
N GLN A 123 6.20 20.22 -5.52
CA GLN A 123 7.11 19.59 -6.48
C GLN A 123 7.95 20.62 -7.24
N ASN A 124 7.34 21.75 -7.62
CA ASN A 124 8.08 22.85 -8.26
C ASN A 124 9.15 23.42 -7.31
N LEU A 125 8.81 23.60 -6.03
CA LEU A 125 9.78 24.05 -5.04
C LEU A 125 10.96 23.06 -4.90
N VAL A 126 10.69 21.77 -4.72
CA VAL A 126 11.76 20.75 -4.59
C VAL A 126 12.63 20.71 -5.85
N SER A 127 12.05 20.79 -7.05
CA SER A 127 12.82 20.76 -8.30
C SER A 127 13.87 21.88 -8.42
N ARG A 128 13.62 23.04 -7.79
CA ARG A 128 14.54 24.19 -7.78
C ARG A 128 15.69 24.04 -6.79
N TYR A 129 15.48 23.29 -5.71
CA TYR A 129 16.44 23.13 -4.62
C TYR A 129 17.14 21.78 -4.62
N PHE A 130 16.55 20.78 -5.26
CA PHE A 130 17.14 19.47 -5.41
C PHE A 130 18.37 19.53 -6.32
N SER A 131 19.50 19.12 -5.76
CA SER A 131 20.76 18.98 -6.45
C SER A 131 21.39 17.71 -5.90
N PRO A 132 21.59 16.66 -6.71
CA PRO A 132 22.24 15.46 -6.23
C PRO A 132 23.63 15.82 -5.67
N HIS A 133 23.95 15.30 -4.48
CA HIS A 133 25.25 15.52 -3.87
C HIS A 133 26.27 14.60 -4.54
N ASP A 134 27.52 15.05 -4.63
CA ASP A 134 28.58 14.17 -5.11
C ASP A 134 28.71 12.92 -4.22
N ILE A 135 29.29 11.87 -4.82
CA ILE A 135 29.55 10.64 -4.09
C ILE A 135 30.61 10.94 -3.02
N LEU A 136 30.27 10.68 -1.75
CA LEU A 136 31.17 10.83 -0.62
C LEU A 136 32.37 9.91 -0.86
N PRO A 137 33.60 10.41 -0.72
CA PRO A 137 34.79 9.59 -0.84
C PRO A 137 34.87 8.69 0.39
N VAL A 138 34.36 7.48 0.27
CA VAL A 138 34.42 6.47 1.33
C VAL A 138 35.26 5.31 0.84
N GLU A 139 36.29 4.98 1.62
CA GLU A 139 37.08 3.77 1.40
C GLU A 139 36.23 2.56 1.80
N ARG A 140 35.76 1.84 0.78
CA ARG A 140 34.93 0.66 0.94
C ARG A 140 35.77 -0.58 0.71
N SER A 141 35.85 -1.44 1.73
CA SER A 141 36.46 -2.76 1.59
C SER A 141 35.40 -3.75 1.12
N PHE A 142 35.21 -3.87 -0.20
CA PHE A 142 34.37 -4.92 -0.75
C PHE A 142 35.08 -6.27 -0.62
N THR A 143 34.46 -7.22 0.09
CA THR A 143 34.93 -8.61 0.13
C THR A 143 34.38 -9.44 -1.03
N ASN A 144 33.32 -8.96 -1.69
CA ASN A 144 32.66 -9.60 -2.81
C ASN A 144 32.79 -8.73 -4.08
N PRO A 145 33.41 -9.23 -5.17
CA PRO A 145 33.55 -8.50 -6.42
C PRO A 145 32.21 -8.11 -7.09
N GLU A 146 31.16 -8.89 -6.89
CA GLU A 146 29.82 -8.59 -7.41
C GLU A 146 29.22 -7.36 -6.70
N ALA A 147 29.38 -7.27 -5.38
CA ALA A 147 28.94 -6.10 -4.60
C ALA A 147 29.67 -4.82 -5.06
N GLU A 148 30.97 -4.91 -5.31
CA GLU A 148 31.77 -3.80 -5.85
C GLU A 148 31.25 -3.37 -7.24
N ASN A 149 30.99 -4.33 -8.14
CA ASN A 149 30.46 -4.04 -9.47
C ASN A 149 29.07 -3.39 -9.41
N LEU A 150 28.19 -3.87 -8.53
CA LEU A 150 26.87 -3.30 -8.31
C LEU A 150 26.95 -1.87 -7.78
N TRP A 151 27.86 -1.61 -6.84
CA TRP A 151 28.11 -0.27 -6.32
C TRP A 151 28.62 0.69 -7.41
N HIS A 152 29.62 0.27 -8.18
CA HIS A 152 30.13 1.07 -9.30
C HIS A 152 29.06 1.35 -10.36
N ALA A 153 28.24 0.35 -10.69
CA ALA A 153 27.12 0.51 -11.61
C ALA A 153 26.08 1.50 -11.07
N ALA A 154 25.75 1.44 -9.78
CA ALA A 154 24.85 2.39 -9.13
C ALA A 154 25.38 3.83 -9.21
N ILE A 155 26.64 4.05 -8.82
CA ILE A 155 27.28 5.37 -8.88
C ILE A 155 27.27 5.95 -10.29
N LEU A 156 27.64 5.15 -11.30
CA LEU A 156 27.68 5.61 -12.68
C LEU A 156 26.30 6.10 -13.13
N LYS A 157 25.25 5.33 -12.83
CA LYS A 157 23.86 5.67 -13.16
C LYS A 157 23.35 6.87 -12.38
N TYR A 158 23.69 6.97 -11.09
CA TYR A 158 23.38 8.12 -10.25
C TYR A 158 23.97 9.42 -10.83
N ARG A 159 25.26 9.40 -11.17
CA ARG A 159 25.95 10.56 -11.77
C ARG A 159 25.36 10.95 -13.14
N ALA A 160 24.86 9.97 -13.89
CA ALA A 160 24.14 10.20 -15.14
C ALA A 160 22.71 10.73 -14.95
N GLY A 161 22.24 10.90 -13.71
CA GLY A 161 20.86 11.29 -13.41
C GLY A 161 19.83 10.19 -13.67
N ASN A 162 20.26 8.96 -13.97
CA ASN A 162 19.37 7.81 -14.16
C ASN A 162 19.05 7.17 -12.80
N TYR A 163 18.26 7.89 -12.02
CA TYR A 163 17.93 7.51 -10.64
C TYR A 163 17.19 6.18 -10.56
N GLY A 164 16.27 5.88 -11.48
CA GLY A 164 15.57 4.59 -11.54
C GLY A 164 16.53 3.40 -11.73
N ALA A 165 17.48 3.50 -12.67
CA ALA A 165 18.45 2.44 -12.88
C ALA A 165 19.47 2.32 -11.72
N SER A 166 19.80 3.45 -11.07
CA SER A 166 20.66 3.47 -9.88
C SER A 166 20.00 2.71 -8.71
N VAL A 167 18.72 3.00 -8.45
CA VAL A 167 17.90 2.31 -7.43
C VAL A 167 17.90 0.80 -7.66
N ALA A 168 17.77 0.34 -8.90
CA ALA A 168 17.81 -1.08 -9.22
C ALA A 168 19.15 -1.75 -8.84
N SER A 169 20.29 -1.08 -9.08
CA SER A 169 21.61 -1.59 -8.70
C SER A 169 21.82 -1.56 -7.18
N LEU A 170 21.39 -0.50 -6.49
CA LEU A 170 21.46 -0.40 -5.03
C LEU A 170 20.57 -1.47 -4.35
N ASN A 171 19.40 -1.77 -4.89
CA ASN A 171 18.53 -2.83 -4.35
C ASN A 171 19.21 -4.19 -4.34
N GLN A 172 19.96 -4.52 -5.39
CA GLN A 172 20.73 -5.76 -5.46
C GLN A 172 21.90 -5.75 -4.46
N LEU A 173 22.48 -4.58 -4.18
CA LEU A 173 23.60 -4.43 -3.26
C LEU A 173 23.22 -4.73 -1.79
N PHE A 174 21.98 -4.46 -1.37
CA PHE A 174 21.57 -4.71 0.02
C PHE A 174 21.61 -6.19 0.44
N VAL A 175 21.64 -7.12 -0.52
CA VAL A 175 21.80 -8.56 -0.23
C VAL A 175 23.13 -8.85 0.49
N TYR A 176 24.16 -8.03 0.27
CA TYR A 176 25.49 -8.22 0.83
C TYR A 176 25.68 -7.59 2.22
N GLN A 177 24.68 -6.88 2.75
CA GLN A 177 24.65 -6.32 4.12
C GLN A 177 25.96 -5.60 4.52
N LEU A 178 26.39 -4.65 3.69
CA LEU A 178 27.65 -3.95 3.91
C LEU A 178 27.61 -3.13 5.22
N PRO A 179 28.72 -3.06 6.00
CA PRO A 179 28.77 -2.32 7.26
C PRO A 179 28.44 -0.83 7.13
N ASP A 180 28.68 -0.25 5.96
CA ASP A 180 28.47 1.15 5.63
C ASP A 180 27.23 1.38 4.73
N ALA A 181 26.24 0.50 4.85
CA ALA A 181 24.97 0.58 4.11
C ALA A 181 24.20 1.89 4.31
N TYR A 182 24.54 2.70 5.33
CA TYR A 182 23.96 4.03 5.53
C TYR A 182 24.19 4.96 4.31
N ILE A 183 25.31 4.80 3.62
CA ILE A 183 25.64 5.56 2.41
C ILE A 183 24.77 5.06 1.25
N ASP A 184 24.57 3.75 1.13
CA ASP A 184 23.70 3.15 0.11
C ASP A 184 22.27 3.67 0.28
N HIS A 185 21.79 3.68 1.52
CA HIS A 185 20.51 4.25 1.91
C HIS A 185 20.43 5.76 1.63
N LEU A 186 21.48 6.53 1.90
CA LEU A 186 21.52 7.95 1.56
C LEU A 186 21.33 8.18 0.06
N TYR A 187 22.13 7.53 -0.79
CA TYR A 187 22.02 7.71 -2.24
C TYR A 187 20.74 7.13 -2.83
N MET A 188 20.23 6.04 -2.27
CA MET A 188 18.91 5.52 -2.63
C MET A 188 17.81 6.52 -2.32
N GLY A 189 17.87 7.15 -1.14
CA GLY A 189 16.99 8.24 -0.75
C GLY A 189 17.01 9.42 -1.74
N ILE A 190 18.21 9.86 -2.11
CA ILE A 190 18.40 10.94 -3.11
C ILE A 190 17.82 10.54 -4.47
N CYS A 191 18.04 9.31 -4.92
CA CYS A 191 17.47 8.81 -6.16
C CYS A 191 15.94 8.82 -6.14
N HIS A 192 15.33 8.41 -5.03
CA HIS A 192 13.87 8.43 -4.88
C HIS A 192 13.29 9.84 -4.89
N ILE A 193 13.98 10.84 -4.31
CA ILE A 193 13.59 12.26 -4.48
C ILE A 193 13.61 12.65 -5.95
N GLY A 194 14.68 12.29 -6.66
CA GLY A 194 14.82 12.52 -8.10
C GLY A 194 13.74 11.85 -8.96
N ASN A 195 13.19 10.73 -8.49
CA ASN A 195 12.07 10.01 -9.11
C ASN A 195 10.68 10.48 -8.64
N ALA A 196 10.59 11.54 -7.82
CA ALA A 196 9.35 12.01 -7.20
C ALA A 196 8.63 10.93 -6.36
N GLN A 197 9.41 10.13 -5.63
CA GLN A 197 8.98 9.04 -4.75
C GLN A 197 9.30 9.39 -3.28
N PRO A 198 8.59 10.35 -2.67
CA PRO A 198 9.00 10.90 -1.38
C PRO A 198 8.83 9.92 -0.21
N ARG A 199 7.92 8.94 -0.32
CA ARG A 199 7.71 7.93 0.73
C ARG A 199 8.91 7.00 0.83
N GLU A 200 9.36 6.49 -0.30
CA GLU A 200 10.53 5.62 -0.45
C GLU A 200 11.81 6.40 -0.08
N ALA A 201 11.88 7.68 -0.50
CA ALA A 201 12.97 8.56 -0.10
C ALA A 201 13.08 8.68 1.42
N LEU A 202 11.98 9.02 2.11
CA LEU A 202 11.96 9.13 3.56
C LEU A 202 12.33 7.82 4.25
N HIS A 203 11.85 6.68 3.75
CA HIS A 203 12.21 5.38 4.30
C HIS A 203 13.73 5.17 4.31
N HIS A 204 14.39 5.32 3.17
CA HIS A 204 15.83 5.10 3.07
C HIS A 204 16.64 6.18 3.78
N LEU A 205 16.24 7.45 3.71
CA LEU A 205 16.95 8.52 4.40
C LEU A 205 16.88 8.38 5.92
N ASN A 206 15.76 7.91 6.46
CA ASN A 206 15.65 7.60 7.89
C ASN A 206 16.54 6.42 8.29
N MET A 207 16.64 5.38 7.44
CA MET A 207 17.59 4.29 7.65
C MET A 207 19.04 4.82 7.67
N ALA A 208 19.39 5.70 6.73
CA ALA A 208 20.70 6.36 6.71
C ALA A 208 20.93 7.19 7.98
N ALA A 209 19.95 7.97 8.44
CA ALA A 209 20.06 8.79 9.66
C ALA A 209 20.31 7.94 10.91
N ASN A 210 19.66 6.78 11.01
CA ASN A 210 19.73 5.90 12.17
C ASN A 210 21.00 5.04 12.21
N THR A 211 21.62 4.79 11.06
CA THR A 211 22.78 3.88 10.94
C THR A 211 24.09 4.61 10.64
N ALA A 212 24.02 5.89 10.25
CA ALA A 212 25.21 6.71 10.01
C ALA A 212 26.03 6.91 11.29
N PRO A 213 27.37 7.03 11.17
CA PRO A 213 28.22 7.41 12.29
C PRO A 213 27.84 8.79 12.84
N ALA A 214 28.31 9.11 14.04
CA ALA A 214 28.04 10.38 14.71
C ALA A 214 28.77 11.59 14.09
N ASP A 215 28.93 11.61 12.76
CA ASP A 215 29.52 12.68 11.99
C ASP A 215 28.48 13.77 11.67
N ALA A 216 28.81 15.02 11.98
CA ALA A 216 27.89 16.14 11.81
C ALA A 216 27.63 16.48 10.34
N ALA A 217 28.62 16.31 9.45
CA ALA A 217 28.46 16.61 8.03
C ALA A 217 27.51 15.61 7.37
N ILE A 218 27.65 14.32 7.66
CA ILE A 218 26.74 13.28 7.16
C ILE A 218 25.33 13.49 7.71
N LYS A 219 25.18 13.76 9.01
CA LYS A 219 23.86 14.05 9.62
C LYS A 219 23.16 15.24 8.95
N ASN A 220 23.89 16.34 8.74
CA ASN A 220 23.32 17.51 8.10
C ASN A 220 22.94 17.23 6.64
N LEU A 221 23.75 16.45 5.92
CA LEU A 221 23.45 16.04 4.55
C LEU A 221 22.19 15.17 4.48
N VAL A 222 22.05 14.18 5.37
CA VAL A 222 20.85 13.34 5.45
C VAL A 222 19.62 14.19 5.79
N ASN A 223 19.71 15.06 6.81
CA ASN A 223 18.60 15.94 7.22
C ASN A 223 18.17 16.91 6.11
N TRP A 224 19.10 17.39 5.30
CA TRP A 224 18.78 18.20 4.12
C TRP A 224 17.89 17.43 3.14
N TYR A 225 18.24 16.19 2.81
CA TYR A 225 17.43 15.38 1.90
C TYR A 225 16.12 14.92 2.53
N ILE A 226 16.08 14.65 3.83
CA ILE A 226 14.82 14.38 4.55
C ILE A 226 13.89 15.59 4.44
N SER A 227 14.42 16.80 4.61
CA SER A 227 13.65 18.05 4.47
C SER A 227 13.06 18.17 3.06
N LEU A 228 13.85 17.89 2.01
CA LEU A 228 13.37 17.89 0.64
C LEU A 228 12.29 16.82 0.40
N ALA A 229 12.44 15.62 0.94
CA ALA A 229 11.45 14.56 0.82
C ALA A 229 10.13 14.91 1.56
N TYR A 230 10.21 15.53 2.74
CA TYR A 230 9.03 16.04 3.45
C TYR A 230 8.27 17.09 2.64
N ILE A 231 8.99 18.07 2.07
CA ILE A 231 8.38 19.09 1.21
C ILE A 231 7.74 18.44 -0.02
N GLN A 232 8.45 17.52 -0.68
CA GLN A 232 7.93 16.79 -1.85
C GLN A 232 6.67 15.97 -1.53
N SER A 233 6.53 15.49 -0.29
CA SER A 233 5.31 14.82 0.20
C SER A 233 4.18 15.76 0.64
N GLY A 234 4.37 17.08 0.56
CA GLY A 234 3.40 18.08 1.04
C GLY A 234 3.45 18.34 2.54
N ASN A 235 4.41 17.75 3.26
CA ASN A 235 4.55 17.84 4.72
C ASN A 235 5.59 18.91 5.13
N ALA A 236 5.49 20.12 4.57
CA ALA A 236 6.44 21.20 4.81
C ALA A 236 6.64 21.54 6.29
N LYS A 237 5.62 21.34 7.14
CA LYS A 237 5.70 21.57 8.59
C LYS A 237 6.80 20.75 9.26
N GLU A 238 6.97 19.49 8.84
CA GLU A 238 8.00 18.59 9.37
C GLU A 238 9.41 18.99 8.91
N ALA A 239 9.52 19.63 7.74
CA ALA A 239 10.80 20.11 7.20
C ALA A 239 11.32 21.37 7.90
N LYS A 240 10.43 22.25 8.40
CA LYS A 240 10.81 23.54 8.99
C LYS A 240 11.87 23.46 10.10
N PRO A 241 11.73 22.66 11.17
CA PRO A 241 12.72 22.61 12.23
C PRO A 241 14.09 22.12 11.74
N MET A 242 14.11 21.18 10.80
CA MET A 242 15.36 20.72 10.18
C MET A 242 16.02 21.82 9.36
N LEU A 243 15.25 22.55 8.55
CA LEU A 243 15.77 23.65 7.74
C LEU A 243 16.27 24.82 8.58
N GLU A 244 15.61 25.14 9.70
CA GLU A 244 16.06 26.14 10.66
C GLU A 244 17.45 25.77 11.21
N GLN A 245 17.62 24.54 11.70
CA GLN A 245 18.90 24.05 12.17
C GLN A 245 19.98 24.08 11.07
N LEU A 246 19.66 23.61 9.87
CA LEU A 246 20.61 23.57 8.74
C LEU A 246 21.01 24.98 8.29
N SER A 247 20.09 25.94 8.30
CA SER A 247 20.35 27.33 7.93
C SER A 247 21.30 28.03 8.92
N ALA A 248 21.24 27.67 10.20
CA ALA A 248 22.12 28.20 11.24
C ALA A 248 23.51 27.53 11.25
N THR A 249 23.68 26.40 10.54
CA THR A 249 24.93 25.65 10.53
C THR A 249 25.88 26.18 9.44
N LEU A 250 26.69 27.19 9.76
CA LEU A 250 27.53 27.91 8.80
C LEU A 250 28.49 27.03 7.98
N ASN A 251 29.00 25.94 8.57
CA ASN A 251 29.93 25.02 7.90
C ASN A 251 29.23 24.00 6.99
N PHE A 252 27.90 24.01 6.91
CA PHE A 252 27.16 23.09 6.05
C PHE A 252 27.05 23.62 4.62
N VAL A 253 27.36 22.75 3.65
CA VAL A 253 27.40 23.09 2.22
C VAL A 253 26.08 23.67 1.68
N TYR A 254 24.94 23.29 2.27
CA TYR A 254 23.63 23.78 1.84
C TYR A 254 22.99 24.79 2.82
N HIS A 255 23.73 25.36 3.78
CA HIS A 255 23.14 26.28 4.77
C HIS A 255 22.40 27.48 4.12
N THR A 256 23.00 28.11 3.10
CA THR A 256 22.36 29.24 2.39
C THR A 256 21.12 28.78 1.61
N ARG A 257 21.15 27.57 1.02
CA ARG A 257 20.00 26.98 0.33
C ARG A 257 18.89 26.65 1.31
N ALA A 258 19.21 26.15 2.50
CA ALA A 258 18.25 25.89 3.57
C ALA A 258 17.58 27.18 4.05
N ALA A 259 18.34 28.26 4.27
CA ALA A 259 17.78 29.56 4.62
C ALA A 259 16.81 30.09 3.56
N LYS A 260 17.19 29.99 2.29
CA LYS A 260 16.35 30.44 1.17
C LYS A 260 15.10 29.58 1.01
N LEU A 261 15.24 28.26 1.08
CA LEU A 261 14.12 27.32 1.02
C LEU A 261 13.13 27.58 2.16
N LEU A 262 13.62 27.77 3.39
CA LEU A 262 12.79 28.09 4.56
C LEU A 262 11.96 29.37 4.35
N SER A 263 12.51 30.38 3.69
CA SER A 263 11.77 31.63 3.38
C SER A 263 10.67 31.47 2.32
N GLU A 264 10.73 30.42 1.50
CA GLU A 264 9.73 30.13 0.46
C GLU A 264 8.62 29.16 0.93
N LEU A 265 8.71 28.61 2.16
CA LEU A 265 7.74 27.66 2.76
C LEU A 265 6.63 28.34 3.60
#